data_AF-A0A835GWG9-F1
#
_entry.id   AF-A0A835GWG9-F1
#
_cell.length_a   1.000
_cell.length_b   1.000
_cell.length_c   1.000
_cell.angle_alpha   90.00
_cell.angle_beta   90.00
_cell.angle_gamma   90.00
#
_symmetry.space_group_name_H-M   'P 1'
#
loop_
_entity.id
_entity.type
_entity.pdbx_description
1 polymer ?
#
loop_
_entity_poly.entity_id
_entity_poly.type
_entity_poly.pdbx_seq_one_letter_code
_entity_poly.pdbx_strand_id
1 'polypeptide(L)'
;MDQGDFARMAESMSEFVQSKTGLTVGPVQRPPFMSSKQIGVIVIGVLLSTPFFIKRIMEGNTIFHDRILWLCLSVFVYFFSVSGAMHNIIRKMPMFIADRNDPTKLVFFYQGNGMQLGAEGFTVGFLYTVVGLLLAFVSHVLVRVRNKMVQRGFMAFALFVSFWAVKKVVYLDNWKTGYSIHGYWPSSW
;
A
#
# COMPACT_ATOMS: atom_id res chain seq x y z
N MET A 1 -1.66 7.67 21.04
CA MET A 1 -1.14 8.96 20.51
C MET A 1 -1.25 9.95 21.65
N ASP A 2 -0.11 10.29 22.26
CA ASP A 2 -0.08 11.02 23.53
C ASP A 2 -0.28 12.53 23.34
N GLN A 3 -1.12 13.11 24.20
CA GLN A 3 -1.35 14.56 24.32
C GLN A 3 -0.07 15.36 24.61
N GLY A 4 1.01 14.70 25.04
CA GLY A 4 2.31 15.32 25.32
C GLY A 4 3.02 15.90 24.09
N ASP A 5 2.79 15.35 22.89
CA ASP A 5 3.42 15.85 21.65
C ASP A 5 2.76 17.13 21.12
N PHE A 6 1.49 17.34 21.45
CA PHE A 6 0.80 18.61 21.13
C PHE A 6 1.33 19.76 21.99
N ALA A 7 1.75 19.52 23.22
CA ALA A 7 2.18 20.59 24.14
C ALA A 7 3.45 21.34 23.73
N ARG A 8 4.23 20.82 22.76
CA ARG A 8 5.52 21.40 22.35
C ARG A 8 5.53 22.07 20.97
N MET A 9 4.43 22.00 20.24
CA MET A 9 4.32 22.61 18.91
C MET A 9 3.98 24.10 19.03
N ALA A 10 4.64 24.95 18.23
CA ALA A 10 4.39 26.39 18.24
C ALA A 10 2.90 26.76 17.98
N GLU A 11 2.19 25.91 17.23
CA GLU A 11 0.77 26.06 16.94
C GLU A 11 -0.11 25.87 18.20
N SER A 12 0.19 24.89 19.06
CA SER A 12 -0.59 24.67 20.27
C SER A 12 -0.40 25.77 21.32
N MET A 13 0.79 26.37 21.37
CA MET A 13 1.04 27.55 22.20
C MET A 13 0.34 28.79 21.65
N SER A 14 0.29 28.97 20.33
CA SER A 14 -0.50 30.07 19.74
C SER A 14 -2.00 29.91 20.02
N GLU A 15 -2.54 28.69 19.94
CA GLU A 15 -3.93 28.38 20.28
C GLU A 15 -4.22 28.59 21.77
N PHE A 16 -3.30 28.16 22.66
CA PHE A 16 -3.43 28.37 24.10
C PHE A 16 -3.46 29.86 24.47
N VAL A 17 -2.54 30.66 23.92
CA VAL A 17 -2.49 32.10 24.17
C VAL A 17 -3.75 32.77 23.66
N GLN A 18 -4.19 32.47 22.43
CA GLN A 18 -5.42 33.02 21.86
C GLN A 18 -6.66 32.66 22.70
N SER A 19 -6.73 31.44 23.25
CA SER A 19 -7.82 31.00 24.13
C SER A 19 -7.89 31.76 25.47
N LYS A 20 -6.74 32.25 25.97
CA LYS A 20 -6.64 32.93 27.26
C LYS A 20 -6.71 34.45 27.18
N THR A 21 -6.21 35.04 26.10
CA THR A 21 -6.15 36.51 25.93
C THR A 21 -7.19 37.05 24.96
N GLY A 22 -7.83 36.20 24.15
CA GLY A 22 -8.80 36.63 23.14
C GLY A 22 -8.20 37.43 21.97
N LEU A 23 -6.86 37.57 21.94
CA LEU A 23 -6.13 38.27 20.90
C LEU A 23 -5.74 37.27 19.79
N THR A 24 -5.96 37.65 18.53
CA THR A 24 -5.58 36.84 17.37
C THR A 24 -4.06 36.81 17.23
N VAL A 25 -3.46 35.64 17.42
CA VAL A 25 -2.03 35.44 17.19
C VAL A 25 -1.81 35.33 15.67
N GLY A 26 -0.87 36.12 15.12
CA GLY A 26 -0.53 36.10 13.70
C GLY A 26 0.03 34.73 13.24
N PRO A 27 0.10 34.48 11.92
CA PRO A 27 0.53 33.18 11.39
C PRO A 27 1.96 32.84 11.83
N VAL A 28 2.14 31.62 12.34
CA VAL A 28 3.46 31.10 12.75
C VAL A 28 4.33 30.93 11.50
N GLN A 29 5.25 31.88 11.29
CA GLN A 29 6.21 31.79 10.20
C GLN A 29 7.24 30.69 10.50
N ARG A 30 7.17 29.61 9.73
CA ARG A 30 8.18 28.56 9.76
C ARG A 30 9.33 28.96 8.84
N PRO A 31 10.60 28.85 9.27
CA PRO A 31 11.70 29.03 8.34
C PRO A 31 11.56 27.98 7.22
N PRO A 32 11.87 28.33 5.96
CA PRO A 32 11.91 27.32 4.91
C PRO A 32 12.87 26.22 5.32
N PHE A 33 12.48 24.95 5.12
CA PHE A 33 13.30 23.77 5.46
C PHE A 33 14.72 23.82 4.86
N MET A 34 14.91 24.64 3.84
CA MET A 34 16.16 24.78 3.10
C MET A 34 16.39 26.24 2.72
N SER A 35 17.61 26.73 2.93
CA SER A 35 17.98 28.10 2.57
C SER A 35 17.96 28.28 1.04
N SER A 36 17.56 29.45 0.53
CA SER A 36 17.55 29.74 -0.93
C SER A 36 18.91 29.48 -1.60
N LYS A 37 20.02 29.67 -0.86
CA LYS A 37 21.37 29.35 -1.34
C LYS A 37 21.61 27.83 -1.46
N GLN A 38 21.11 27.04 -0.52
CA GLN A 38 21.20 25.57 -0.57
C GLN A 38 20.37 24.99 -1.71
N ILE A 39 19.18 25.55 -1.96
CA ILE A 39 18.36 25.20 -3.13
C ILE A 39 19.12 25.50 -4.42
N GLY A 40 19.76 26.68 -4.51
CA GLY A 40 20.61 27.04 -5.65
C GLY A 40 21.77 26.05 -5.87
N VAL A 41 22.47 25.65 -4.81
CA VAL A 41 23.55 24.66 -4.89
C VAL A 41 23.04 23.30 -5.35
N ILE A 42 21.88 22.84 -4.85
CA ILE A 42 21.27 21.58 -5.29
C ILE A 42 20.89 21.65 -6.77
N VAL A 43 20.26 22.75 -7.19
CA VAL A 43 19.87 22.94 -8.60
C VAL A 43 21.09 22.91 -9.51
N ILE A 44 22.17 23.61 -9.15
CA ILE A 44 23.42 23.60 -9.91
C ILE A 44 24.05 22.21 -9.92
N GLY A 45 24.10 21.52 -8.78
CA GLY A 45 24.62 20.16 -8.67
C GLY A 45 23.83 19.17 -9.53
N VAL A 46 22.51 19.27 -9.53
CA VAL A 46 21.63 18.48 -10.41
C VAL A 46 21.97 18.79 -11.88
N LEU A 47 21.98 20.06 -12.27
CA LEU A 47 22.27 20.50 -13.65
C LEU A 47 23.61 20.00 -14.18
N LEU A 48 24.66 20.07 -13.35
CA LEU A 48 25.99 19.55 -13.68
C LEU A 48 26.02 18.02 -13.76
N SER A 49 25.24 17.34 -12.93
CA SER A 49 25.17 15.87 -12.92
C SER A 49 24.30 15.30 -14.05
N THR A 50 23.32 16.05 -14.54
CA THR A 50 22.38 15.64 -15.60
C THR A 50 23.08 15.05 -16.84
N PRO A 51 24.07 15.71 -17.47
CA PRO A 51 24.74 15.14 -18.65
C PRO A 51 25.52 13.86 -18.33
N PHE A 52 26.09 13.73 -17.13
CA PHE A 52 26.78 12.52 -16.70
C PHE A 52 25.81 11.34 -16.51
N PHE A 53 24.66 11.60 -15.87
CA PHE A 53 23.60 10.61 -15.72
C PHE A 53 23.00 10.21 -17.06
N ILE A 54 22.73 11.14 -17.97
CA ILE A 54 22.20 10.85 -19.31
C ILE A 54 23.17 9.96 -20.07
N LYS A 55 24.46 10.32 -20.09
CA LYS A 55 25.48 9.50 -20.77
C LYS A 55 25.53 8.08 -20.19
N ARG A 56 25.49 7.97 -18.85
CA ARG A 56 25.49 6.67 -18.15
C ARG A 56 24.23 5.85 -18.39
N ILE A 57 23.07 6.48 -18.58
CA ILE A 57 21.82 5.83 -18.99
C ILE A 57 21.96 5.33 -20.43
N MET A 58 22.44 6.16 -21.36
CA MET A 58 22.62 5.80 -22.78
C MET A 58 23.61 4.65 -23.00
N GLU A 59 24.60 4.49 -22.12
CA GLU A 59 25.55 3.36 -22.14
C GLU A 59 24.89 2.00 -21.83
N GLY A 60 23.60 1.96 -21.47
CA GLY A 60 22.78 0.75 -21.41
C GLY A 60 23.06 -0.19 -20.23
N ASN A 61 24.21 -0.07 -19.57
CA ASN A 61 24.60 -0.87 -18.41
C ASN A 61 24.06 -0.29 -17.09
N THR A 62 22.81 0.15 -17.07
CA THR A 62 22.17 0.69 -15.86
C THR A 62 20.96 -0.13 -15.45
N ILE A 63 20.69 -0.10 -14.15
CA ILE A 63 19.55 -0.75 -13.49
C ILE A 63 18.21 -0.35 -14.13
N PHE A 64 18.13 0.84 -14.74
CA PHE A 64 16.96 1.35 -15.48
C PHE A 64 16.65 0.60 -16.79
N HIS A 65 17.59 -0.17 -17.34
CA HIS A 65 17.36 -0.94 -18.57
C HIS A 65 16.92 -2.38 -18.29
N ASP A 66 16.93 -2.80 -17.02
CA ASP A 66 16.54 -4.16 -16.65
C ASP A 66 15.00 -4.33 -16.71
N ARG A 67 14.55 -5.20 -17.60
CA ARG A 67 13.13 -5.54 -17.78
C ARG A 67 12.53 -6.18 -16.52
N ILE A 68 13.31 -6.89 -15.73
CA ILE A 68 12.83 -7.55 -14.51
C ILE A 68 12.47 -6.49 -13.46
N LEU A 69 13.29 -5.44 -13.32
CA LEU A 69 13.00 -4.35 -12.40
C LEU A 69 11.70 -3.63 -12.75
N TRP A 70 11.48 -3.31 -14.02
CA TRP A 70 10.24 -2.69 -14.47
C TRP A 70 9.02 -3.59 -14.25
N LEU A 71 9.17 -4.90 -14.45
CA LEU A 71 8.11 -5.87 -14.16
C LEU A 71 7.80 -5.90 -12.65
N CYS A 72 8.82 -5.95 -11.79
CA CYS A 72 8.64 -5.89 -10.33
C CYS A 72 7.99 -4.58 -9.89
N LEU A 73 8.42 -3.43 -10.45
CA LEU A 73 7.85 -2.12 -10.16
C LEU A 73 6.37 -2.05 -10.57
N SER A 74 6.02 -2.61 -11.74
CA SER A 74 4.63 -2.65 -12.21
C SER A 74 3.73 -3.47 -11.28
N VAL A 75 4.18 -4.65 -10.86
CA VAL A 75 3.47 -5.49 -9.88
C VAL A 75 3.34 -4.77 -8.54
N PHE A 76 4.38 -4.04 -8.11
CA PHE A 76 4.36 -3.25 -6.89
C PHE A 76 3.30 -2.13 -6.94
N VAL A 77 3.24 -1.38 -8.04
CA VAL A 77 2.22 -0.34 -8.24
C VAL A 77 0.82 -0.96 -8.27
N TYR A 78 0.64 -2.10 -8.94
CA TYR A 78 -0.62 -2.84 -8.95
C TYR A 78 -1.05 -3.23 -7.52
N PHE A 79 -0.14 -3.81 -6.73
CA PHE A 79 -0.41 -4.19 -5.35
C PHE A 79 -0.88 -2.99 -4.50
N PHE A 80 -0.17 -1.86 -4.56
CA PHE A 80 -0.54 -0.65 -3.82
C PHE A 80 -1.90 -0.07 -4.24
N SER A 81 -2.24 -0.18 -5.53
CA SER A 81 -3.52 0.26 -6.06
C SER A 81 -4.68 -0.62 -5.55
N VAL A 82 -4.52 -1.95 -5.64
CA VAL A 82 -5.55 -2.93 -5.26
C VAL A 82 -5.73 -3.05 -3.75
N SER A 83 -4.68 -2.82 -2.95
CA SER A 83 -4.75 -2.93 -1.49
C SER A 83 -5.52 -1.80 -0.80
N GLY A 84 -6.06 -0.83 -1.56
CA GLY A 84 -6.75 0.33 -0.99
C GLY A 84 -5.81 1.32 -0.30
N ALA A 85 -4.53 1.38 -0.68
CA ALA A 85 -3.57 2.32 -0.08
C ALA A 85 -4.05 3.78 -0.22
N MET A 86 -4.74 4.11 -1.31
CA MET A 86 -5.36 5.42 -1.51
C MET A 86 -6.42 5.73 -0.43
N HIS A 87 -7.26 4.76 -0.07
CA HIS A 87 -8.24 4.92 1.02
C HIS A 87 -7.54 5.21 2.34
N ASN A 88 -6.45 4.48 2.62
CA ASN A 88 -5.67 4.66 3.85
C ASN A 88 -5.01 6.04 3.92
N ILE A 89 -4.43 6.53 2.81
CA ILE A 89 -3.75 7.83 2.74
C ILE A 89 -4.75 8.98 2.90
N ILE A 90 -5.88 8.95 2.17
CA ILE A 90 -6.86 10.04 2.18
C ILE A 90 -7.52 10.17 3.57
N ARG A 91 -7.92 9.04 4.16
CA ARG A 91 -8.65 9.03 5.43
C ARG A 91 -7.73 8.90 6.65
N LYS A 92 -6.41 8.87 6.45
CA LYS A 92 -5.40 8.67 7.50
C LYS A 92 -5.75 7.48 8.41
N MET A 93 -6.16 6.36 7.80
CA MET A 93 -6.59 5.17 8.53
C MET A 93 -5.41 4.52 9.26
N PRO A 94 -5.56 4.11 10.54
CA PRO A 94 -4.52 3.38 11.24
C PRO A 94 -4.32 1.98 10.64
N MET A 95 -3.10 1.44 10.75
CA MET A 95 -2.82 0.08 10.28
C MET A 95 -3.49 -0.99 11.14
N PHE A 96 -3.63 -0.72 12.44
CA PHE A 96 -4.25 -1.59 13.44
C PHE A 96 -4.89 -0.72 14.53
N ILE A 97 -5.91 -1.24 15.18
CA ILE A 97 -6.57 -0.59 16.33
C ILE A 97 -6.42 -1.53 17.53
N ALA A 98 -6.19 -0.98 18.73
CA ALA A 98 -6.22 -1.78 19.95
C ALA A 98 -7.68 -2.13 20.29
N ASP A 99 -7.94 -3.37 20.68
CA ASP A 99 -9.29 -3.84 21.01
C ASP A 99 -9.90 -2.95 22.11
N ARG A 100 -11.18 -2.61 21.94
CA ARG A 100 -11.92 -1.73 22.87
C ARG A 100 -12.07 -2.38 24.24
N ASN A 101 -12.11 -3.71 24.28
CA ASN A 101 -12.29 -4.50 25.50
C ASN A 101 -10.96 -4.92 26.15
N ASP A 102 -9.91 -5.13 25.36
CA ASP A 102 -8.59 -5.54 25.83
C ASP A 102 -7.47 -4.75 25.12
N PRO A 103 -6.88 -3.71 25.76
CA PRO A 103 -5.88 -2.85 25.12
C PRO A 103 -4.57 -3.56 24.76
N THR A 104 -4.36 -4.80 25.21
CA THR A 104 -3.21 -5.64 24.85
C THR A 104 -3.39 -6.37 23.51
N LYS A 105 -4.62 -6.42 22.97
CA LYS A 105 -4.93 -7.15 21.74
C LYS A 105 -5.02 -6.20 20.55
N LEU A 106 -4.20 -6.46 19.53
CA LEU A 106 -4.22 -5.71 18.28
C LEU A 106 -5.24 -6.30 17.31
N VAL A 107 -6.19 -5.47 16.88
CA VAL A 107 -7.23 -5.81 15.92
C VAL A 107 -6.81 -5.30 14.54
N PHE A 108 -6.53 -6.24 13.64
CA PHE A 108 -6.11 -5.98 12.26
C PHE A 108 -7.28 -5.93 11.26
N PHE A 109 -8.44 -6.44 11.66
CA PHE A 109 -9.65 -6.50 10.84
C PHE A 109 -10.83 -5.89 11.60
N TYR A 110 -11.51 -4.93 10.98
CA TYR A 110 -12.64 -4.24 11.59
C TYR A 110 -13.96 -4.74 11.02
N GLN A 111 -14.92 -5.13 11.87
CA GLN A 111 -16.28 -5.44 11.43
C GLN A 111 -17.08 -4.15 11.23
N GLY A 112 -17.41 -3.85 9.98
CA GLY A 112 -18.22 -2.69 9.64
C GLY A 112 -18.10 -2.29 8.17
N ASN A 113 -19.23 -1.87 7.59
CA ASN A 113 -19.28 -1.38 6.22
C ASN A 113 -18.82 0.09 6.17
N GLY A 114 -17.78 0.37 5.39
CA GLY A 114 -17.29 1.73 5.13
C GLY A 114 -16.02 2.14 5.89
N MET A 115 -15.51 1.29 6.79
CA MET A 115 -14.20 1.47 7.41
C MET A 115 -13.26 0.31 7.04
N GLN A 116 -12.09 0.63 6.50
CA GLN A 116 -11.07 -0.34 6.12
C GLN A 116 -9.77 0.00 6.83
N LEU A 117 -9.23 -0.97 7.57
CA LEU A 117 -7.93 -0.80 8.21
C LEU A 117 -6.79 -0.99 7.20
N GLY A 118 -5.65 -0.37 7.49
CA GLY A 118 -4.49 -0.48 6.60
C GLY A 118 -4.01 -1.92 6.43
N ALA A 119 -3.89 -2.67 7.53
CA ALA A 119 -3.47 -4.07 7.48
C ALA A 119 -4.47 -4.98 6.77
N GLU A 120 -5.76 -4.72 6.94
CA GLU A 120 -6.83 -5.44 6.23
C GLU A 120 -6.70 -5.26 4.72
N GLY A 121 -6.58 -4.01 4.24
CA GLY A 121 -6.43 -3.71 2.82
C GLY A 121 -5.16 -4.33 2.21
N PHE A 122 -4.03 -4.26 2.92
CA PHE A 122 -2.80 -4.91 2.48
C PHE A 122 -2.90 -6.44 2.44
N THR A 123 -3.58 -7.04 3.42
CA THR A 123 -3.74 -8.51 3.46
C THR A 123 -4.61 -9.00 2.30
N VAL A 124 -5.74 -8.33 2.03
CA VAL A 124 -6.62 -8.68 0.91
C VAL A 124 -5.96 -8.39 -0.43
N GLY A 125 -5.30 -7.24 -0.58
CA GLY A 125 -4.53 -6.90 -1.79
C GLY A 125 -3.39 -7.88 -2.07
N PHE A 126 -2.75 -8.41 -1.01
CA PHE A 126 -1.72 -9.43 -1.14
C PHE A 126 -2.28 -10.74 -1.69
N LEU A 127 -3.42 -11.21 -1.17
CA LEU A 127 -4.10 -12.41 -1.67
C LEU A 127 -4.44 -12.28 -3.17
N TYR A 128 -4.98 -11.14 -3.60
CA TYR A 128 -5.25 -10.90 -5.03
C TYR A 128 -3.98 -10.93 -5.88
N THR A 129 -2.90 -10.30 -5.41
CA THR A 129 -1.64 -10.24 -6.13
C THR A 129 -0.99 -11.63 -6.25
N VAL A 130 -1.04 -12.44 -5.19
CA VAL A 130 -0.54 -13.82 -5.21
C VAL A 130 -1.28 -14.68 -6.23
N VAL A 131 -2.61 -14.60 -6.28
CA VAL A 131 -3.41 -15.34 -7.27
C VAL A 131 -3.08 -14.88 -8.69
N GLY A 132 -2.97 -13.56 -8.92
CA GLY A 132 -2.58 -13.00 -10.21
C GLY A 132 -1.19 -13.45 -10.67
N LEU A 133 -0.20 -13.42 -9.77
CA LEU A 133 1.16 -13.88 -10.06
C LEU A 133 1.23 -15.39 -10.31
N LEU A 134 0.49 -16.19 -9.55
CA LEU A 134 0.38 -17.63 -9.79
C LEU A 134 -0.19 -17.92 -11.18
N LEU A 135 -1.22 -17.18 -11.59
CA LEU A 135 -1.84 -17.36 -12.90
C LEU A 135 -0.87 -16.95 -14.03
N ALA A 136 -0.13 -15.85 -13.86
CA ALA A 136 0.93 -15.45 -14.78
C ALA A 136 2.08 -16.46 -14.85
N PHE A 137 2.45 -17.07 -13.71
CA PHE A 137 3.47 -18.12 -13.66
C PHE A 137 3.03 -19.39 -14.39
N VAL A 138 1.79 -19.83 -14.17
CA VAL A 138 1.21 -21.00 -14.83
C VAL A 138 1.12 -20.79 -16.35
N SER A 139 0.78 -19.59 -16.82
CA SER A 139 0.64 -19.31 -18.26
C SER A 139 1.98 -19.13 -18.99
N HIS A 140 2.95 -18.41 -18.41
CA HIS A 140 4.17 -18.04 -19.12
C HIS A 140 5.39 -18.88 -18.78
N VAL A 141 5.52 -19.35 -17.54
CA VAL A 141 6.71 -20.07 -17.07
C VAL A 141 6.49 -21.57 -17.11
N LEU A 142 5.37 -22.03 -16.54
CA LEU A 142 5.10 -23.45 -16.37
C LEU A 142 4.96 -24.21 -17.71
N VAL A 143 4.51 -23.53 -18.77
CA VAL A 143 4.40 -24.09 -20.12
C VAL A 143 5.77 -24.44 -20.72
N ARG A 144 6.86 -23.82 -20.26
CA ARG A 144 8.23 -24.07 -20.75
C ARG A 144 8.88 -25.30 -20.09
N VAL A 145 8.25 -25.90 -19.08
CA VAL A 145 8.79 -27.05 -18.34
C VAL A 145 8.53 -28.34 -19.12
N ARG A 146 9.60 -29.09 -19.48
CA ARG A 146 9.48 -30.35 -20.24
C ARG A 146 8.88 -31.52 -19.43
N ASN A 147 9.01 -31.49 -18.09
CA ASN A 147 8.55 -32.59 -17.24
C ASN A 147 7.05 -32.46 -16.92
N LYS A 148 6.24 -33.36 -17.49
CA LYS A 148 4.78 -33.40 -17.32
C LYS A 148 4.33 -33.65 -15.87
N MET A 149 5.12 -34.39 -15.08
CA MET A 149 4.78 -34.67 -13.67
C MET A 149 4.91 -33.40 -12.83
N VAL A 150 6.02 -32.68 -13.00
CA VAL A 150 6.26 -31.38 -12.33
C VAL A 150 5.21 -30.36 -12.78
N GLN A 151 4.90 -30.31 -14.07
CA GLN A 151 3.88 -29.42 -14.61
C GLN A 151 2.51 -29.66 -13.97
N ARG A 152 2.08 -30.92 -13.87
CA ARG A 152 0.81 -31.31 -13.22
C ARG A 152 0.81 -31.01 -11.73
N GLY A 153 1.90 -31.26 -11.02
CA GLY A 153 2.05 -30.94 -9.61
C GLY A 153 1.88 -29.45 -9.33
N PHE A 154 2.55 -28.60 -10.11
CA PHE A 154 2.42 -27.14 -9.98
C PHE A 154 1.04 -26.62 -10.37
N MET A 155 0.37 -27.19 -11.39
CA MET A 155 -1.00 -26.81 -11.73
C MET A 155 -1.97 -27.16 -10.60
N ALA A 156 -1.85 -28.36 -9.99
CA ALA A 156 -2.66 -28.75 -8.85
C ALA A 156 -2.42 -27.83 -7.64
N PHE A 157 -1.17 -27.48 -7.38
CA PHE A 157 -0.81 -26.52 -6.34
C PHE A 157 -1.41 -25.13 -6.59
N ALA A 158 -1.28 -24.61 -7.82
CA ALA A 158 -1.82 -23.31 -8.19
C ALA A 158 -3.36 -23.28 -8.05
N LEU A 159 -4.04 -24.35 -8.46
CA LEU A 159 -5.49 -24.51 -8.26
C LEU A 159 -5.86 -24.51 -6.77
N PHE A 160 -5.13 -25.28 -5.96
CA PHE A 160 -5.37 -25.36 -4.51
C PHE A 160 -5.20 -23.99 -3.83
N VAL A 161 -4.09 -23.29 -4.12
CA VAL A 161 -3.82 -21.97 -3.54
C VAL A 161 -4.85 -20.94 -4.02
N SER A 162 -5.21 -20.96 -5.30
CA SER A 162 -6.23 -20.05 -5.85
C SER A 162 -7.59 -20.28 -5.21
N PHE A 163 -8.01 -21.54 -5.08
CA PHE A 163 -9.26 -21.90 -4.42
C PHE A 163 -9.25 -21.47 -2.94
N TRP A 164 -8.15 -21.74 -2.24
CA TRP A 164 -8.01 -21.35 -0.83
C TRP A 164 -8.05 -19.83 -0.65
N ALA A 165 -7.33 -19.08 -1.49
CA ALA A 165 -7.29 -17.62 -1.44
C ALA A 165 -8.68 -17.02 -1.69
N VAL A 166 -9.39 -17.48 -2.72
CA VAL A 166 -10.76 -17.03 -3.03
C VAL A 166 -11.70 -17.35 -1.87
N LYS A 167 -11.65 -18.57 -1.31
CA LYS A 167 -12.44 -18.95 -0.14
C LYS A 167 -12.17 -18.02 1.05
N LYS A 168 -10.90 -17.65 1.29
CA LYS A 168 -10.52 -16.74 2.36
C LYS A 168 -11.06 -15.32 2.14
N VAL A 169 -10.95 -14.79 0.92
CA VAL A 169 -11.50 -13.48 0.57
C VAL A 169 -13.01 -13.45 0.76
N VAL A 170 -13.73 -14.46 0.25
CA VAL A 170 -15.19 -14.59 0.41
C VAL A 170 -15.58 -14.70 1.88
N TYR A 171 -14.85 -15.49 2.67
CA TYR A 171 -15.11 -15.61 4.09
C TYR A 171 -14.92 -14.28 4.83
N LEU A 172 -13.85 -13.54 4.51
CA LEU A 172 -13.58 -12.24 5.11
C LEU A 172 -14.64 -11.20 4.71
N ASP A 173 -15.08 -11.21 3.46
CA ASP A 173 -16.13 -10.32 2.97
C ASP A 173 -17.47 -10.59 3.66
N ASN A 174 -17.89 -11.86 3.73
CA ASN A 174 -19.11 -12.27 4.43
C ASN A 174 -19.05 -11.89 5.92
N TRP A 175 -17.91 -12.11 6.56
CA TRP A 175 -17.70 -11.78 7.97
C TRP A 175 -17.74 -10.27 8.24
N LYS A 176 -17.31 -9.45 7.27
CA LYS A 176 -17.27 -8.00 7.38
C LYS A 176 -18.61 -7.34 7.08
N THR A 177 -19.26 -7.75 5.99
CA THR A 177 -20.49 -7.14 5.49
C THR A 177 -21.75 -7.74 6.09
N GLY A 178 -21.65 -8.95 6.67
CA GLY A 178 -22.82 -9.76 7.02
C GLY A 178 -23.60 -10.26 5.81
N TYR A 179 -23.10 -10.01 4.60
CA TYR A 179 -23.72 -10.45 3.36
C TYR A 179 -23.40 -11.93 3.16
N SER A 180 -24.43 -12.76 3.04
CA SER A 180 -24.26 -14.15 2.60
C SER A 180 -24.24 -14.15 1.08
N ILE A 181 -23.13 -14.55 0.46
CA ILE A 181 -23.08 -14.78 -0.99
C ILE A 181 -24.04 -15.92 -1.32
N HIS A 182 -25.17 -15.58 -1.93
CA HIS A 182 -26.12 -16.55 -2.44
C HIS A 182 -25.58 -17.05 -3.79
N GLY A 183 -25.26 -18.34 -3.88
CA GLY A 183 -24.94 -18.97 -5.14
C GLY A 183 -26.19 -18.97 -6.02
N TYR A 184 -26.29 -18.01 -6.94
CA TYR A 184 -27.29 -18.09 -8.00
C TYR A 184 -26.84 -19.18 -8.97
N TRP A 185 -27.48 -20.34 -8.87
CA TRP A 185 -27.42 -21.35 -9.92
C TRP A 185 -28.27 -20.83 -11.09
N PRO A 186 -27.74 -20.70 -12.32
CA PRO A 186 -28.57 -20.33 -13.45
C PRO A 186 -29.59 -21.45 -13.68
N SER A 187 -30.82 -21.23 -13.25
CA SER A 187 -31.95 -22.09 -13.54
C SER A 187 -32.37 -21.84 -14.99
N SER A 188 -31.85 -22.68 -15.88
CA SER A 188 -32.10 -22.74 -17.34
C SER A 188 -31.71 -21.52 -18.17
N TRP A 189 -31.15 -21.82 -19.35
CA TRP A 189 -31.12 -20.93 -20.52
C TRP A 189 -32.44 -21.05 -21.29
#